data_AF-A0AAJ6P953-F1
#
_entry.id   AF-A0AAJ6P953-F1
#
_cell.length_a   1.000
_cell.length_b   1.000
_cell.length_c   1.000
_cell.angle_alpha   90.00
_cell.angle_beta   90.00
_cell.angle_gamma   90.00
#
_symmetry.space_group_name_H-M   'P 1'
#
loop_
_entity.id
_entity.type
_entity.pdbx_description
1 polymer ?
#
loop_
_entity_poly.entity_id
_entity_poly.type
_entity_poly.pdbx_seq_one_letter_code
_entity_poly.pdbx_strand_id
1 'polypeptide(L)'
;MSVIIPDEILRASNMTEDELKLEIAILLYQQGKISSGKVRAWTGITVLDFQHELAKRGLYINYDTEDFQSDVQTLQSMGLL
;
A
#
# COMPACT_ATOMS: atom_id res chain seq x y z
N MET A 1 -11.70 -2.22 -17.50
CA MET A 1 -11.17 -0.99 -18.14
C MET A 1 -9.73 -0.82 -17.67
N SER A 2 -8.81 -0.49 -18.57
CA SER A 2 -7.38 -0.36 -18.26
C SER A 2 -6.90 1.07 -18.50
N VAL A 3 -5.98 1.55 -17.67
CA VAL A 3 -5.23 2.80 -17.89
C VAL A 3 -3.87 2.41 -18.47
N ILE A 4 -3.49 3.02 -19.59
CA ILE A 4 -2.22 2.73 -20.27
C ILE A 4 -1.26 3.87 -20.01
N ILE A 5 -0.03 3.55 -19.59
CA ILE A 5 1.06 4.51 -19.47
C ILE A 5 1.87 4.44 -20.77
N PRO A 6 2.02 5.55 -21.52
CA PRO A 6 2.83 5.57 -22.72
C PRO A 6 4.31 5.26 -22.43
N ASP A 7 4.97 4.52 -23.33
CA ASP A 7 6.39 4.17 -23.22
C ASP A 7 7.31 5.40 -23.06
N GLU A 8 6.95 6.52 -23.69
CA GLU A 8 7.71 7.77 -23.56
C GLU A 8 7.73 8.28 -22.11
N ILE A 9 6.63 8.11 -21.37
CA ILE A 9 6.53 8.51 -19.96
C ILE A 9 7.35 7.56 -19.09
N LEU A 10 7.26 6.25 -19.33
CA LEU A 10 8.06 5.25 -18.62
C LEU A 10 9.57 5.45 -18.85
N ARG A 11 9.97 5.77 -20.09
CA ARG A 11 11.38 6.08 -20.40
C ARG A 11 11.82 7.39 -19.77
N ALA A 12 10.98 8.42 -19.79
CA ALA A 12 11.28 9.72 -19.20
C ALA A 12 11.40 9.67 -17.67
N SER A 13 10.69 8.76 -16.98
CA SER A 13 10.85 8.56 -15.53
C SER A 13 12.14 7.84 -15.15
N ASN A 14 12.82 7.21 -16.11
CA ASN A 14 13.99 6.35 -15.88
C ASN A 14 13.70 5.24 -14.85
N MET A 15 12.49 4.68 -14.91
CA MET A 15 12.02 3.57 -14.08
C MET A 15 11.71 2.35 -14.94
N THR A 16 11.83 1.18 -14.34
CA THR A 16 11.23 -0.05 -14.84
C THR A 16 9.72 -0.01 -14.67
N GLU A 17 9.00 -0.87 -15.41
CA GLU A 17 7.55 -0.99 -15.29
C GLU A 17 7.12 -1.33 -13.85
N ASP A 18 7.86 -2.21 -13.18
CA ASP A 18 7.55 -2.65 -11.82
C ASP A 18 7.82 -1.55 -10.78
N GLU A 19 8.89 -0.76 -10.95
CA GLU A 19 9.15 0.42 -10.12
C GLU A 19 8.02 1.44 -10.26
N LEU A 20 7.59 1.75 -11.49
CA LEU A 20 6.50 2.72 -11.70
C LEU A 20 5.17 2.21 -11.16
N LYS A 21 4.84 0.92 -11.34
CA LYS A 21 3.67 0.29 -10.73
C LYS A 21 3.70 0.40 -9.21
N LEU A 22 4.86 0.15 -8.60
CA LEU A 22 5.03 0.26 -7.15
C LEU A 22 4.81 1.69 -6.68
N GLU A 23 5.37 2.70 -7.35
CA GLU A 23 5.16 4.11 -7.01
C GLU A 23 3.67 4.48 -7.05
N ILE A 24 2.95 4.07 -8.09
CA ILE A 24 1.50 4.33 -8.19
C ILE A 24 0.73 3.58 -7.10
N ALA A 25 1.09 2.33 -6.81
CA ALA A 25 0.44 1.54 -5.77
C ALA A 25 0.63 2.17 -4.38
N ILE A 26 1.85 2.64 -4.06
CA ILE A 26 2.13 3.33 -2.80
C ILE A 26 1.36 4.65 -2.73
N LEU A 27 1.33 5.45 -3.81
CA LEU A 27 0.57 6.70 -3.85
C LEU A 27 -0.92 6.48 -3.55
N LEU A 28 -1.54 5.47 -4.18
CA LEU A 28 -2.94 5.13 -3.95
C LEU A 28 -3.19 4.61 -2.53
N TYR A 29 -2.23 3.87 -1.96
CA TYR A 29 -2.30 3.41 -0.57
C TYR A 29 -2.24 4.58 0.42
N GLN A 30 -1.30 5.51 0.23
CA GLN A 30 -1.19 6.71 1.08
C GLN A 30 -2.47 7.55 1.06
N GLN A 31 -3.16 7.61 -0.08
CA GLN A 31 -4.43 8.32 -0.23
C GLN A 31 -5.65 7.53 0.30
N GLY A 32 -5.44 6.36 0.92
CA GLY A 32 -6.51 5.49 1.41
C GLY A 32 -7.41 4.92 0.32
N LYS A 33 -6.97 4.93 -0.95
CA LYS A 33 -7.78 4.48 -2.10
C LYS A 33 -7.74 2.97 -2.29
N ILE A 34 -6.63 2.35 -1.91
CA ILE A 34 -6.46 0.89 -1.97
C ILE A 34 -5.80 0.38 -0.68
N SER A 35 -6.14 -0.84 -0.28
CA SER A 35 -5.53 -1.48 0.88
C SER A 35 -4.13 -2.02 0.59
N SER A 36 -3.35 -2.30 1.64
CA SER A 36 -2.04 -2.96 1.51
C SER A 36 -2.14 -4.31 0.78
N GLY A 37 -3.21 -5.06 1.02
CA GLY A 37 -3.50 -6.31 0.30
C GLY A 37 -3.65 -6.09 -1.22
N LYS A 38 -4.28 -4.99 -1.64
CA LYS A 38 -4.44 -4.62 -3.05
C LYS A 38 -3.12 -4.19 -3.69
N VAL A 39 -2.28 -3.45 -2.96
CA VAL A 39 -0.91 -3.11 -3.39
C VAL A 39 -0.14 -4.38 -3.72
N ARG A 40 -0.03 -5.30 -2.74
CA ARG A 40 0.72 -6.55 -2.91
C ARG A 40 0.18 -7.44 -4.02
N ALA A 41 -1.15 -7.53 -4.14
CA ALA A 41 -1.77 -8.30 -5.22
C ALA A 41 -1.46 -7.73 -6.61
N TRP A 42 -1.29 -6.41 -6.72
CA TRP A 42 -0.95 -5.76 -7.99
C TRP A 42 0.54 -5.82 -8.31
N THR A 43 1.41 -5.59 -7.32
CA THR A 43 2.86 -5.52 -7.53
C THR A 43 3.56 -6.87 -7.38
N GLY A 44 2.89 -7.88 -6.83
CA GLY A 44 3.45 -9.21 -6.59
C GLY A 44 4.42 -9.29 -5.40
N ILE A 45 4.60 -8.20 -4.64
CA ILE A 45 5.55 -8.16 -3.52
C ILE A 45 4.99 -8.81 -2.25
N THR A 46 5.87 -9.29 -1.38
CA THR A 46 5.46 -9.89 -0.11
C THR A 46 5.03 -8.85 0.92
N VAL A 47 4.51 -9.32 2.07
CA VAL A 47 4.19 -8.44 3.20
C VAL A 47 5.43 -7.68 3.70
N LEU A 48 6.55 -8.38 3.79
CA LEU A 48 7.81 -7.83 4.28
C LEU A 48 8.38 -6.82 3.30
N ASP A 49 8.33 -7.11 2.00
CA ASP A 49 8.77 -6.17 0.96
C ASP A 49 7.94 -4.89 1.01
N PHE A 50 6.61 -5.00 1.11
CA PHE A 50 5.74 -3.82 1.24
C PHE A 50 6.09 -2.97 2.47
N GLN A 51 6.30 -3.60 3.64
CA GLN A 51 6.71 -2.89 4.85
C GLN A 51 8.08 -2.22 4.68
N HIS A 52 9.01 -2.87 3.98
CA HIS A 52 10.31 -2.31 3.68
C HIS A 52 10.21 -1.09 2.74
N GLU A 53 9.33 -1.15 1.74
CA GLU A 53 9.05 -0.03 0.83
C GLU A 53 8.39 1.16 1.55
N LEU A 54 7.51 0.92 2.52
CA LEU A 54 6.99 1.98 3.39
C LEU A 54 8.11 2.60 4.24
N ALA A 55 8.92 1.77 4.90
CA ALA A 55 10.01 2.24 5.76
C ALA A 55 11.03 3.11 5.01
N LYS A 56 11.42 2.72 3.78
CA LYS A 56 12.30 3.52 2.91
C LYS A 56 11.77 4.92 2.64
N ARG A 57 10.45 5.09 2.62
CA ARG A 57 9.77 6.36 2.34
C ARG A 57 9.38 7.13 3.61
N GLY A 58 9.76 6.63 4.80
CA GLY A 58 9.33 7.21 6.07
C GLY A 58 7.82 7.11 6.30
N LEU A 59 7.18 6.11 5.68
CA LEU A 59 5.75 5.86 5.79
C LEU A 59 5.48 4.77 6.83
N TYR A 60 4.34 4.89 7.47
CA TYR A 60 3.82 3.90 8.40
C TYR A 60 2.65 3.18 7.74
N ILE A 61 2.26 2.06 8.34
CA ILE A 61 0.98 1.45 8.00
C ILE A 61 -0.14 2.46 8.30
N ASN A 62 -1.12 2.55 7.40
CA ASN A 62 -2.37 3.26 7.63
C ASN A 62 -3.11 2.52 8.74
N TYR A 63 -2.81 2.91 9.98
CA TYR A 63 -3.46 2.46 11.19
C TYR A 63 -3.72 3.70 12.03
N ASP A 64 -4.98 4.02 12.26
CA ASP A 64 -5.38 5.21 12.99
C ASP A 64 -6.07 4.88 14.33
N THR A 65 -6.60 5.92 14.97
CA THR A 65 -7.31 5.78 16.24
C THR A 65 -8.65 5.07 16.10
N GLU A 66 -9.31 5.15 14.94
CA GLU A 66 -10.57 4.46 14.69
C GLU A 66 -10.31 2.96 14.52
N ASP A 67 -9.27 2.59 13.78
CA ASP A 67 -8.79 1.20 13.67
C ASP A 67 -8.47 0.63 15.06
N PHE A 68 -7.71 1.38 15.86
CA PHE A 68 -7.39 1.00 17.24
C PHE A 68 -8.64 0.78 18.09
N GLN A 69 -9.60 1.70 18.03
CA GLN A 69 -10.83 1.59 18.81
C GLN A 69 -11.67 0.38 18.37
N SER A 70 -11.69 0.07 17.07
CA SER A 70 -12.35 -1.11 16.52
C SER A 70 -11.72 -2.41 17.02
N ASP A 71 -10.39 -2.47 17.08
CA ASP A 71 -9.65 -3.61 17.62
C ASP A 71 -9.96 -3.82 19.11
N VAL A 72 -9.97 -2.74 19.91
CA VAL A 72 -10.33 -2.79 21.33
C VAL A 72 -11.76 -3.32 21.53
N GLN A 73 -12.73 -2.83 20.74
CA GLN A 73 -14.11 -3.31 20.80
C GLN A 73 -14.21 -4.80 20.43
N THR A 74 -13.45 -5.22 19.41
CA THR A 74 -13.37 -6.61 19.00
C THR A 74 -12.87 -7.49 20.15
N LEU A 75 -11.76 -7.10 20.80
CA LEU A 75 -11.19 -7.84 21.93
C LEU A 75 -12.15 -7.93 23.13
N GLN A 76 -12.84 -6.84 23.46
CA GLN A 76 -13.86 -6.82 24.52
C GLN A 76 -15.02 -7.77 24.19
N SER A 77 -15.50 -7.79 22.94
CA SER A 77 -16.59 -8.68 22.51
C SER A 77 -16.22 -10.18 22.62
N MET A 78 -14.92 -10.48 22.51
CA MET A 78 -14.38 -11.83 22.64
C MET A 78 -14.02 -12.20 24.09
N GLY A 79 -14.13 -11.27 25.04
CA GLY A 79 -13.68 -11.45 26.43
C GLY A 79 -12.17 -11.62 26.58
N LEU A 80 -11.39 -11.09 25.64
CA LEU A 80 -9.92 -11.10 25.65
C LEU A 80 -9.33 -9.83 26.26
N LEU A 81 -10.18 -8.87 26.64
CA LEU A 81 -9.87 -7.61 27.31
C LEU A 81 -11.02 -7.24 28.25
#